data_AF-A0A6G2DE52-F1
#
_entry.id   AF-A0A6G2DE52-F1
#
_cell.length_a   1.000
_cell.length_b   1.000
_cell.length_c   1.000
_cell.angle_alpha   90.00
_cell.angle_beta   90.00
_cell.angle_gamma   90.00
#
_symmetry.space_group_name_H-M   'P 1'
#
loop_
_entity.id
_entity.type
_entity.pdbx_description
1 polymer ?
#
loop_
_entity_poly.entity_id
_entity_poly.type
_entity_poly.pdbx_seq_one_letter_code
_entity_poly.pdbx_strand_id
1 'polypeptide(L)'
;LFILPNVDLYLTGSNAYFMSSQLATNLTGRYVEIEVLPLSFEEYLSGQSLTENLNTTEIFNNYLFSAFPYLLQTSSYAEKIDYLRGIYNSILLNDIVTRLGNPNPTIIERIVRTLLSSTGSLISTNKIRNTLVSQNVSISHNTLENYLTTLTDSLLFYSVPRFDVKG
;
A
#
# COMPACT_ATOMS: atom_id res chain seq x y z
N LEU A 1 -23.80 -20.08 10.29
CA LEU A 1 -23.19 -19.37 11.42
C LEU A 1 -24.31 -19.09 12.41
N PHE A 2 -24.34 -19.77 13.55
CA PHE A 2 -25.32 -19.46 14.60
C PHE A 2 -24.83 -18.21 15.32
N ILE A 3 -25.46 -17.07 15.07
CA ILE A 3 -25.17 -15.84 15.81
C ILE A 3 -25.76 -16.03 17.21
N LEU A 4 -24.91 -16.05 18.24
CA LEU A 4 -25.35 -16.08 19.62
C LEU A 4 -26.00 -14.72 19.96
N PRO A 5 -27.07 -14.70 20.78
CA PRO A 5 -27.67 -13.44 21.21
C PRO A 5 -26.64 -12.60 21.99
N ASN A 6 -26.63 -11.29 21.73
CA ASN A 6 -25.74 -10.30 22.37
C ASN A 6 -24.24 -10.54 22.15
N VAL A 7 -23.83 -10.94 20.95
CA VAL A 7 -22.42 -11.11 20.58
C VAL A 7 -22.10 -10.31 19.32
N ASP A 8 -21.10 -9.44 19.42
CA ASP A 8 -20.45 -8.80 18.28
C ASP A 8 -19.11 -9.49 17.98
N LEU A 9 -18.87 -9.81 16.71
CA LEU A 9 -17.64 -10.44 16.24
C LEU A 9 -16.80 -9.45 15.44
N TYR A 10 -15.61 -9.15 15.92
CA TYR A 10 -14.62 -8.34 15.21
C TYR A 10 -13.46 -9.21 14.77
N LEU A 11 -13.14 -9.13 13.49
CA LEU A 11 -11.98 -9.78 12.89
C LEU A 11 -11.04 -8.69 12.43
N THR A 12 -9.79 -8.73 12.89
CA THR A 12 -8.74 -7.80 12.46
C THR A 12 -7.63 -8.58 11.77
N GLY A 13 -6.98 -7.94 10.80
CA GLY A 13 -5.88 -8.52 10.06
C GLY A 13 -5.07 -7.43 9.40
N SER A 14 -3.75 -7.59 9.40
CA SER A 14 -2.81 -6.66 8.76
C SER A 14 -2.51 -7.01 7.30
N ASN A 15 -3.29 -7.92 6.71
CA ASN A 15 -3.06 -8.45 5.36
C ASN A 15 -4.33 -8.35 4.53
N ALA A 16 -4.23 -7.76 3.35
CA ALA A 16 -5.29 -7.66 2.36
C ALA A 16 -5.81 -9.02 1.83
N TYR A 17 -5.06 -10.11 2.06
CA TYR A 17 -5.49 -11.49 1.82
C TYR A 17 -6.74 -11.85 2.63
N PHE A 18 -6.87 -11.35 3.86
CA PHE A 18 -8.03 -11.61 4.71
C PHE A 18 -9.33 -11.07 4.07
N MET A 19 -9.20 -10.00 3.28
CA MET A 19 -10.32 -9.27 2.68
C MET A 19 -10.67 -9.75 1.26
N SER A 20 -9.70 -10.27 0.48
CA SER A 20 -9.85 -10.35 -0.99
C SER A 20 -10.20 -11.71 -1.63
N SER A 21 -10.18 -12.87 -0.96
CA SER A 21 -10.31 -14.11 -1.78
C SER A 21 -11.06 -15.33 -1.25
N GLN A 22 -11.34 -15.48 0.06
CA GLN A 22 -12.11 -16.64 0.55
C GLN A 22 -13.01 -16.34 1.75
N LEU A 23 -12.52 -15.58 2.73
CA LEU A 23 -13.30 -15.23 3.93
C LEU A 23 -14.47 -14.29 3.60
N ALA A 24 -14.22 -13.23 2.82
CA ALA A 24 -15.27 -12.35 2.31
C ALA A 24 -16.33 -13.13 1.51
N THR A 25 -15.92 -14.06 0.65
CA THR A 25 -16.83 -14.91 -0.12
C THR A 25 -17.75 -15.74 0.78
N ASN A 26 -17.21 -16.35 1.83
CA ASN A 26 -17.98 -17.13 2.80
C ASN A 26 -18.92 -16.27 3.68
N LEU A 27 -18.61 -14.98 3.81
CA LEU A 27 -19.37 -14.02 4.60
C LEU A 27 -20.16 -13.04 3.74
N THR A 28 -20.30 -13.28 2.43
CA THR A 28 -20.91 -12.33 1.47
C THR A 28 -22.20 -11.72 1.99
N GLY A 29 -22.23 -10.40 2.13
CA GLY A 29 -23.38 -9.61 2.61
C GLY A 29 -23.66 -9.70 4.12
N ARG A 30 -22.78 -10.33 4.91
CA ARG A 30 -22.93 -10.56 6.36
C ARG A 30 -21.79 -9.98 7.18
N TYR A 31 -21.02 -9.07 6.62
CA TYR A 31 -19.97 -8.33 7.31
C TYR A 31 -20.01 -6.86 6.90
N VAL A 32 -19.50 -6.01 7.78
CA VAL A 32 -19.18 -4.62 7.48
C VAL A 32 -17.66 -4.52 7.48
N GLU A 33 -17.10 -4.00 6.40
CA GLU A 33 -15.67 -3.76 6.28
C GLU A 33 -15.34 -2.36 6.79
N ILE A 34 -14.26 -2.27 7.57
CA ILE A 34 -13.70 -1.00 8.03
C ILE A 34 -12.23 -1.01 7.64
N GLU A 35 -11.90 -0.23 6.62
CA GLU A 35 -10.52 -0.03 6.20
C GLU A 35 -9.84 0.99 7.13
N VAL A 36 -8.68 0.64 7.66
CA VAL A 36 -7.87 1.51 8.51
C VAL A 36 -6.62 1.92 7.74
N LEU A 37 -6.60 3.17 7.29
CA LEU A 37 -5.49 3.77 6.58
C LEU A 37 -4.47 4.39 7.57
N PRO A 38 -3.25 4.74 7.11
CA PRO A 38 -2.41 5.67 7.83
C PRO A 38 -3.16 6.98 8.12
N LEU A 39 -2.68 7.74 9.09
CA LEU A 39 -3.28 9.02 9.45
C LEU A 39 -3.43 9.88 8.19
N SER A 40 -4.58 10.52 8.04
CA SER A 40 -4.74 11.63 7.13
C SER A 40 -3.87 12.81 7.59
N PHE A 41 -3.62 13.76 6.68
CA PHE A 41 -2.85 14.95 7.03
C PHE A 41 -3.55 15.77 8.13
N GLU A 42 -4.89 15.81 8.14
CA GLU A 42 -5.68 16.49 9.18
C GLU A 42 -5.52 15.80 10.55
N GLU A 43 -5.65 14.47 10.61
CA GLU A 43 -5.43 13.71 11.84
C GLU A 43 -4.00 13.88 12.36
N TYR A 44 -3.01 13.87 11.46
CA TYR A 44 -1.61 14.12 11.79
C TYR A 44 -1.41 15.51 12.44
N LEU A 45 -2.03 16.55 11.88
CA LEU A 45 -1.97 17.90 12.45
C LEU A 45 -2.63 17.98 13.84
N SER A 46 -3.72 17.23 14.06
CA SER A 46 -4.41 17.20 15.36
C SER A 46 -3.55 16.62 16.49
N GLY A 47 -2.64 15.70 16.17
CA GLY A 47 -1.74 15.06 17.12
C GLY A 47 -0.40 15.79 17.32
N GLN A 48 -0.08 16.76 16.46
CA GLN A 48 1.11 17.60 16.59
C GLN A 48 0.81 18.78 17.51
N SER A 49 1.58 18.90 18.60
CA SER A 49 1.76 20.19 19.24
C SER A 49 2.46 21.08 18.21
N LEU A 50 1.71 21.92 17.49
CA LEU A 50 2.22 22.87 16.50
C LEU A 50 3.18 23.83 17.22
N THR A 51 4.42 23.39 17.43
CA THR A 51 5.49 24.22 17.94
C THR A 51 5.74 25.26 16.87
N GLU A 52 5.31 26.48 17.18
CA GLU A 52 5.37 27.65 16.32
C GLU A 52 6.78 27.75 15.71
N ASN A 53 6.88 27.63 14.38
CA ASN A 53 7.95 28.07 13.46
C ASN A 53 8.17 27.16 12.22
N LEU A 54 7.52 26.00 12.10
CA LEU A 54 7.60 25.20 10.86
C LEU A 54 6.61 25.69 9.81
N ASN A 55 7.06 25.80 8.56
CA ASN A 55 6.16 26.10 7.45
C ASN A 55 5.38 24.86 7.00
N THR A 56 4.27 25.04 6.28
CA THR A 56 3.38 23.96 5.84
C THR A 56 4.11 22.86 5.06
N THR A 57 5.11 23.22 4.25
CA THR A 57 5.88 22.27 3.44
C THR A 57 6.73 21.36 4.32
N GLU A 58 7.38 21.89 5.36
CA GLU A 58 8.16 21.09 6.32
C GLU A 58 7.26 20.12 7.10
N ILE A 59 6.10 20.60 7.54
CA ILE A 59 5.12 19.76 8.25
C ILE A 59 4.62 18.63 7.33
N PHE A 60 4.32 18.95 6.07
CA PHE A 60 3.88 17.96 5.08
C PHE A 60 4.98 16.93 4.77
N ASN A 61 6.23 17.37 4.62
CA ASN A 61 7.35 16.44 4.43
C ASN A 61 7.53 15.52 5.63
N ASN A 62 7.40 16.04 6.86
CA ASN A 62 7.44 15.20 8.06
C ASN A 62 6.31 14.18 8.06
N TYR A 63 5.08 14.60 7.74
CA TYR A 63 3.92 13.73 7.61
C TYR A 63 4.16 12.56 6.64
N LEU A 64 4.75 12.82 5.46
CA LEU A 64 5.06 11.76 4.48
C LEU A 64 5.95 10.64 5.05
N PHE A 65 6.76 10.94 6.07
CA PHE A 65 7.64 9.98 6.74
C PHE A 65 7.06 9.40 8.04
N SER A 66 5.97 9.93 8.57
CA SER A 66 5.46 9.56 9.91
C SER A 66 3.94 9.41 9.99
N ALA A 67 3.25 9.31 8.86
CA ALA A 67 1.79 9.12 8.81
C ALA A 67 1.29 7.83 9.51
N PHE A 68 2.15 6.83 9.74
CA PHE A 68 1.78 5.69 10.56
C PHE A 68 1.75 6.07 12.05
N PRO A 69 0.66 5.79 12.80
CA PRO A 69 0.52 6.21 14.20
C PRO A 69 1.70 5.85 15.11
N TYR A 70 2.30 4.66 14.92
CA TYR A 70 3.48 4.23 15.69
C TYR A 70 4.68 5.17 15.51
N LEU A 71 4.89 5.69 14.30
CA LEU A 71 6.04 6.55 13.98
C LEU A 71 5.99 7.91 14.69
N LEU A 72 4.82 8.35 15.17
CA LEU A 72 4.69 9.56 15.98
C LEU A 72 5.34 9.43 17.35
N GLN A 73 5.48 8.20 17.86
CA GLN A 73 6.06 7.91 19.19
C GLN A 73 7.56 7.61 19.12
N THR A 74 8.10 7.40 17.91
CA THR A 74 9.51 7.10 17.70
C THR A 74 10.38 8.35 17.78
N SER A 75 11.54 8.23 18.42
CA SER A 75 12.44 9.37 18.68
C SER A 75 13.59 9.47 17.69
N SER A 76 13.97 8.34 17.08
CA SER A 76 15.17 8.20 16.26
C SER A 76 14.84 8.01 14.78
N TYR A 77 15.60 8.67 13.89
CA TYR A 77 15.50 8.43 12.44
C TYR A 77 15.77 6.96 12.07
N ALA A 78 16.75 6.32 12.72
CA ALA A 78 17.07 4.92 12.46
C ALA A 78 15.90 3.99 12.80
N GLU A 79 15.25 4.24 13.93
CA GLU A 79 14.06 3.48 14.37
C GLU A 79 12.91 3.62 13.37
N LYS A 80 12.65 4.83 12.86
CA LYS A 80 11.65 5.07 11.82
C LYS A 80 11.93 4.26 10.55
N ILE A 81 13.18 4.27 10.10
CA ILE A 81 13.61 3.53 8.91
C ILE A 81 13.46 2.02 9.10
N ASP A 82 13.86 1.49 10.26
CA ASP A 82 13.75 0.06 10.54
C ASP A 82 12.29 -0.40 10.61
N TYR A 83 11.41 0.41 11.21
CA TYR A 83 9.97 0.15 11.21
C TYR A 83 9.38 0.13 9.79
N LEU A 84 9.65 1.17 8.99
CA LEU A 84 9.15 1.27 7.61
C LEU A 84 9.68 0.12 6.73
N ARG A 85 10.95 -0.26 6.90
CA ARG A 85 11.52 -1.44 6.23
C ARG A 85 10.83 -2.73 6.67
N GLY A 86 10.51 -2.87 7.95
CA GLY A 86 9.76 -4.00 8.48
C GLY A 86 8.39 -4.15 7.82
N ILE A 87 7.63 -3.05 7.70
CA ILE A 87 6.35 -3.03 6.99
C ILE A 87 6.54 -3.43 5.52
N TYR A 88 7.46 -2.76 4.81
CA TYR A 88 7.71 -3.04 3.39
C TYR A 88 8.08 -4.50 3.14
N ASN A 89 9.00 -5.05 3.93
CA ASN A 89 9.43 -6.45 3.80
C ASN A 89 8.29 -7.42 4.11
N SER A 90 7.43 -7.11 5.09
CA SER A 90 6.28 -7.94 5.43
C SER A 90 5.28 -8.00 4.28
N ILE A 91 4.95 -6.86 3.67
CA ILE A 91 4.06 -6.80 2.50
C ILE A 91 4.69 -7.55 1.31
N LEU A 92 5.97 -7.33 1.06
CA LEU A 92 6.70 -7.98 -0.04
C LEU A 92 6.69 -9.51 0.10
N LEU A 93 7.00 -10.03 1.28
CA LEU A 93 7.11 -11.47 1.50
C LEU A 93 5.74 -12.14 1.63
N ASN A 94 4.83 -11.59 2.45
CA ASN A 94 3.59 -12.27 2.80
C ASN A 94 2.47 -12.05 1.78
N ASP A 95 2.46 -10.90 1.10
CA ASP A 95 1.30 -10.51 0.29
C ASP A 95 1.60 -10.59 -1.19
N ILE A 96 2.83 -10.24 -1.57
CA ILE A 96 3.26 -10.22 -2.97
C ILE A 96 3.87 -11.56 -3.37
N VAL A 97 4.93 -12.01 -2.68
CA VAL A 97 5.63 -13.26 -3.05
C VAL A 97 4.71 -14.48 -2.90
N THR A 98 3.95 -14.58 -1.80
CA THR A 98 3.01 -15.70 -1.59
C THR A 98 1.94 -15.78 -2.69
N ARG A 99 1.43 -14.64 -3.17
CA ARG A 99 0.37 -14.58 -4.19
C ARG A 99 0.90 -14.85 -5.60
N LEU A 100 2.13 -14.42 -5.88
CA LEU A 100 2.82 -14.67 -7.16
C LEU A 100 3.55 -16.02 -7.20
N GLY A 101 3.62 -16.73 -6.08
CA GLY A 101 4.28 -18.02 -5.92
C GLY A 101 5.81 -17.91 -5.82
N ASN A 102 6.49 -17.58 -6.92
CA ASN A 102 7.95 -17.40 -6.94
C ASN A 102 8.36 -16.33 -7.99
N PRO A 103 7.97 -15.07 -7.77
CA PRO A 103 8.31 -14.01 -8.71
C PRO A 103 9.81 -13.69 -8.67
N ASN A 104 10.35 -13.19 -9.78
CA ASN A 104 11.73 -12.67 -9.79
C ASN A 104 11.80 -11.37 -8.94
N PRO A 105 12.55 -11.37 -7.82
CA PRO A 105 12.59 -10.20 -6.91
C PRO A 105 13.12 -8.95 -7.58
N THR A 106 14.11 -9.08 -8.47
CA THR A 106 14.69 -7.97 -9.23
C THR A 106 13.66 -7.29 -10.13
N ILE A 107 12.74 -8.05 -10.70
CA ILE A 107 11.69 -7.50 -11.56
C ILE A 107 10.66 -6.74 -10.71
N ILE A 108 10.23 -7.31 -9.57
CA ILE A 108 9.32 -6.62 -8.65
C ILE A 108 9.94 -5.31 -8.18
N GLU A 109 11.19 -5.33 -7.72
CA GLU A 109 11.86 -4.14 -7.21
C GLU A 109 11.94 -3.02 -8.29
N ARG A 110 12.21 -3.38 -9.56
CA ARG A 110 12.23 -2.42 -10.65
C ARG A 110 10.85 -1.84 -10.96
N ILE A 111 9.79 -2.64 -10.88
CA ILE A 111 8.41 -2.16 -11.04
C ILE A 111 8.07 -1.20 -9.89
N VAL A 112 8.31 -1.60 -8.64
CA VAL A 112 8.10 -0.76 -7.45
C VAL A 112 8.82 0.57 -7.59
N ARG A 113 10.11 0.57 -7.95
CA ARG A 113 10.90 1.80 -8.18
C ARG A 113 10.32 2.68 -9.29
N THR A 114 9.86 2.07 -10.39
CA THR A 114 9.25 2.80 -11.52
C THR A 114 7.91 3.43 -11.15
N LEU A 115 7.11 2.74 -10.34
CA LEU A 115 5.84 3.26 -9.82
C LEU A 115 6.09 4.40 -8.85
N LEU A 116 7.02 4.23 -7.89
CA LEU A 116 7.38 5.27 -6.93
C LEU A 116 7.88 6.55 -7.61
N SER A 117 8.72 6.44 -8.65
CA SER A 117 9.19 7.60 -9.40
C SER A 117 8.10 8.31 -10.21
N SER A 118 6.94 7.68 -10.36
CA SER A 118 5.80 8.18 -11.13
C SER A 118 4.61 8.54 -10.24
N THR A 119 4.78 8.53 -8.92
CA THR A 119 3.74 8.89 -7.94
C THR A 119 3.20 10.30 -8.26
N GLY A 120 1.88 10.44 -8.33
CA GLY A 120 1.23 11.71 -8.68
C GLY A 120 1.26 12.06 -10.18
N SER A 121 1.80 11.19 -11.04
CA SER A 121 1.83 11.38 -12.49
C SER A 121 1.04 10.29 -13.24
N LEU A 122 0.54 10.61 -14.43
CA LEU A 122 -0.11 9.64 -15.30
C LEU A 122 0.91 8.60 -15.81
N ILE A 123 0.58 7.33 -15.63
CA ILE A 123 1.37 6.19 -16.12
C ILE A 123 0.46 5.12 -16.72
N SER A 124 0.96 4.42 -17.74
CA SER A 124 0.29 3.29 -18.37
C SER A 124 1.13 2.03 -18.27
N THR A 125 0.51 0.85 -18.32
CA THR A 125 1.20 -0.44 -18.35
C THR A 125 2.25 -0.49 -19.46
N ASN A 126 1.93 0.05 -20.64
CA ASN A 126 2.88 0.13 -21.76
C ASN A 126 4.12 0.97 -21.43
N LYS A 127 3.96 2.10 -20.74
CA LYS A 127 5.09 2.94 -20.34
C LYS A 127 5.98 2.22 -19.34
N ILE A 128 5.39 1.53 -18.35
CA ILE A 128 6.13 0.73 -17.36
C ILE A 128 6.94 -0.36 -18.06
N ARG A 129 6.29 -1.13 -18.94
CA ARG A 129 6.96 -2.20 -19.71
C ARG A 129 8.12 -1.65 -20.54
N ASN A 130 7.93 -0.54 -21.25
CA ASN A 130 8.98 0.07 -22.06
C ASN A 130 10.17 0.53 -21.20
N THR A 131 9.90 1.09 -20.01
CA THR A 131 10.95 1.44 -19.04
C THR A 131 11.74 0.21 -18.60
N LEU A 132 11.09 -0.91 -18.29
CA LEU A 132 11.77 -2.16 -17.92
C LEU A 132 12.61 -2.71 -19.08
N VAL A 133 12.08 -2.71 -20.30
CA VAL A 133 12.81 -3.15 -21.50
C VAL A 133 14.05 -2.29 -21.74
N SER A 134 13.97 -0.97 -21.54
CA SER A 134 15.13 -0.06 -21.64
C SER A 134 16.20 -0.33 -20.58
N GLN A 135 15.84 -1.00 -19.49
CA GLN A 135 16.75 -1.43 -18.43
C GLN A 135 17.23 -2.89 -18.61
N ASN A 136 17.07 -3.45 -19.82
CA ASN A 136 17.38 -4.83 -20.18
C ASN A 136 16.57 -5.88 -19.40
N VAL A 137 15.34 -5.55 -19.00
CA VAL A 137 14.40 -6.50 -18.37
C VAL A 137 13.22 -6.75 -19.29
N SER A 138 13.12 -7.97 -19.81
CA SER A 138 11.97 -8.41 -20.61
C SER A 138 10.87 -8.97 -19.70
N ILE A 139 9.63 -8.56 -19.95
CA ILE A 139 8.44 -9.03 -19.24
C ILE A 139 7.24 -9.02 -20.19
N SER A 140 6.39 -10.05 -20.11
CA SER A 140 5.14 -10.11 -20.87
C SER A 140 4.11 -9.13 -20.30
N HIS A 141 3.19 -8.65 -21.13
CA HIS A 141 2.07 -7.82 -20.65
C HIS A 141 1.27 -8.49 -19.55
N ASN A 142 0.91 -9.77 -19.72
CA ASN A 142 0.12 -10.50 -18.72
C ASN A 142 0.86 -10.61 -17.39
N THR A 143 2.17 -10.85 -17.40
CA THR A 143 2.98 -10.91 -16.18
C THR A 143 3.04 -9.55 -15.50
N LEU A 144 3.21 -8.47 -16.27
CA LEU A 144 3.23 -7.12 -15.72
C LEU A 144 1.88 -6.74 -15.10
N GLU A 145 0.77 -6.98 -15.79
CA GLU A 145 -0.57 -6.73 -15.26
C GLU A 145 -0.83 -7.52 -13.98
N ASN A 146 -0.43 -8.80 -13.93
CA ASN A 146 -0.55 -9.61 -12.72
C ASN A 146 0.28 -9.04 -11.55
N TYR A 147 1.48 -8.54 -11.82
CA TYR A 147 2.33 -7.92 -10.80
C TYR A 147 1.73 -6.59 -10.32
N LEU A 148 1.23 -5.74 -11.22
CA LEU A 148 0.57 -4.49 -10.87
C LEU A 148 -0.68 -4.74 -10.03
N THR A 149 -1.51 -5.70 -10.41
CA THR A 149 -2.70 -6.11 -9.65
C THR A 149 -2.31 -6.62 -8.27
N THR A 150 -1.26 -7.46 -8.17
CA THR A 150 -0.80 -7.96 -6.86
C THR A 150 -0.27 -6.83 -5.96
N LEU A 151 0.44 -5.86 -6.53
CA LEU A 151 0.96 -4.70 -5.80
C LEU A 151 -0.15 -3.77 -5.29
N THR A 152 -1.26 -3.67 -6.02
CA THR A 152 -2.45 -2.93 -5.55
C THR A 152 -3.24 -3.72 -4.53
N ASP A 153 -3.42 -5.02 -4.77
CA ASP A 153 -4.12 -5.92 -3.84
C ASP A 153 -3.38 -6.07 -2.51
N SER A 154 -2.06 -5.82 -2.48
CA SER A 154 -1.26 -5.84 -1.25
C SER A 154 -1.29 -4.50 -0.50
N LEU A 155 -2.10 -3.52 -0.94
CA LEU A 155 -2.19 -2.17 -0.39
C LEU A 155 -0.86 -1.39 -0.39
N LEU A 156 0.13 -1.84 -1.19
CA LEU A 156 1.41 -1.15 -1.32
C LEU A 156 1.28 0.07 -2.24
N PHE A 157 0.40 -0.03 -3.24
CA PHE A 157 0.07 1.05 -4.16
C PHE A 157 -1.44 1.21 -4.30
N TYR A 158 -1.89 2.45 -4.46
CA TYR A 158 -3.28 2.77 -4.78
C TYR A 158 -3.35 3.34 -6.19
N SER A 159 -4.18 2.72 -7.02
CA SER A 159 -4.43 3.23 -8.38
C SER A 159 -5.51 4.29 -8.35
N VAL A 160 -5.23 5.44 -8.96
CA VAL A 160 -6.24 6.49 -9.17
C VAL A 160 -6.62 6.50 -10.65
N PRO A 161 -7.81 6.00 -11.02
CA PRO A 161 -8.23 5.99 -12.40
C PRO A 161 -8.46 7.41 -12.91
N ARG A 162 -8.19 7.65 -14.19
CA ARG A 162 -8.48 8.93 -14.83
C ARG A 162 -9.99 9.13 -14.90
N PHE A 163 -10.48 10.25 -14.37
CA PHE A 163 -11.92 10.55 -14.27
C PHE A 163 -12.60 10.93 -15.61
N ASP A 164 -11.83 11.25 -16.66
CA ASP A 164 -12.38 11.61 -17.99
C ASP A 164 -11.68 10.80 -19.10
N VAL A 165 -12.14 9.57 -19.29
CA VAL A 165 -11.70 8.68 -20.37
C VAL A 165 -12.69 8.81 -21.52
N LYS A 166 -12.48 9.79 -22.39
CA LYS A 166 -12.98 9.71 -23.77
C LYS A 166 -11.93 8.98 -24.59
N GLY A 167 -12.34 7.86 -25.17
CA GLY A 167 -11.51 7.01 -26.04
C GLY A 167 -11.01 7.75 -27.27
#